data_AF-A0A133V2Z7-F1
#
_entry.id   AF-A0A133V2Z7-F1
#
_cell.length_a   1.000
_cell.length_b   1.000
_cell.length_c   1.000
_cell.angle_alpha   90.00
_cell.angle_beta   90.00
_cell.angle_gamma   90.00
#
_symmetry.space_group_name_H-M   'P 1'
#
loop_
_entity.id
_entity.type
_entity.pdbx_description
1 polymer ?
#
loop_
_entity_poly.entity_id
_entity_poly.type
_entity_poly.pdbx_seq_one_letter_code
_entity_poly.pdbx_strand_id
1 'polypeptide(L)'
;MTVRYPKFEDLVIRLGYLLEGGLTRKSEKAAVRTLKKLRKIGCRFMFAESGIGVFLWIIKPTGGGEVHRSIPASGTVENLLRRAGIHVRAANSVGR
;
A
#
# COMPACT_ATOMS: atom_id res chain seq x y z
N MET A 1 -19.93 -15.84 -12.82
CA MET A 1 -18.57 -16.05 -12.26
C MET A 1 -18.24 -14.91 -11.31
N THR A 2 -18.43 -15.08 -10.01
CA THR A 2 -18.12 -14.04 -9.01
C THR A 2 -16.61 -14.05 -8.78
N VAL A 3 -15.90 -13.07 -9.33
CA VAL A 3 -14.46 -12.91 -9.09
C VAL A 3 -14.28 -12.60 -7.60
N ARG A 4 -14.05 -13.64 -6.78
CA ARG A 4 -13.66 -13.49 -5.38
C ARG A 4 -12.29 -12.85 -5.36
N TYR A 5 -12.25 -11.53 -5.20
CA TYR A 5 -11.00 -10.85 -4.93
C TYR A 5 -10.40 -11.43 -3.64
N PRO A 6 -9.08 -11.64 -3.58
CA PRO A 6 -8.42 -11.97 -2.31
C PRO A 6 -8.81 -10.93 -1.26
N LYS A 7 -8.96 -11.36 0.00
CA LYS A 7 -9.39 -10.47 1.08
C LYS A 7 -8.39 -9.32 1.21
N PHE A 8 -8.86 -8.17 1.68
CA PHE A 8 -8.01 -6.98 1.87
C PHE A 8 -6.72 -7.31 2.63
N GLU A 9 -6.85 -8.07 3.72
CA GLU A 9 -5.72 -8.51 4.54
C GLU A 9 -4.70 -9.35 3.74
N ASP A 10 -5.17 -10.29 2.91
CA ASP A 10 -4.27 -11.13 2.09
C ASP A 10 -3.42 -10.29 1.12
N LEU A 11 -4.01 -9.22 0.57
CA LEU A 11 -3.31 -8.31 -0.33
C LEU A 11 -2.28 -7.46 0.42
N VAL A 12 -2.60 -7.01 1.62
CA VAL A 12 -1.69 -6.23 2.47
C VAL A 12 -0.52 -7.09 2.93
N ILE A 13 -0.79 -8.28 3.47
CA ILE A 13 0.23 -9.24 3.91
C ILE A 13 1.16 -9.60 2.75
N ARG A 14 0.58 -9.93 1.59
CA ARG A 14 1.36 -10.21 0.37
C ARG A 14 2.24 -9.03 -0.03
N LEU A 15 1.73 -7.80 0.07
CA LEU A 15 2.51 -6.61 -0.25
C LEU A 15 3.68 -6.45 0.72
N GLY A 16 3.46 -6.63 2.03
CA GLY A 16 4.53 -6.61 3.04
C GLY A 16 5.67 -7.57 2.71
N TYR A 17 5.35 -8.84 2.48
CA TYR A 17 6.36 -9.85 2.10
C TYR A 17 7.13 -9.49 0.82
N LEU A 18 6.44 -8.92 -0.18
CA LEU A 18 7.09 -8.51 -1.44
C LEU A 18 8.07 -7.35 -1.26
N LEU A 19 7.88 -6.52 -0.23
CA LEU A 19 8.74 -5.38 0.07
C LEU A 19 9.89 -5.77 1.02
N GLU A 20 9.67 -6.68 1.96
CA GLU A 20 10.70 -7.16 2.91
C GLU A 20 11.75 -8.06 2.25
N GLY A 21 11.35 -8.95 1.34
CA GLY A 21 12.21 -9.98 0.76
C GLY A 21 13.24 -9.53 -0.28
N GLY A 22 13.54 -8.23 -0.36
CA GLY A 22 14.42 -7.66 -1.39
C GLY A 22 13.71 -7.45 -2.74
N LEU A 23 13.88 -6.27 -3.32
CA LEU A 23 13.19 -5.88 -4.55
C LEU A 23 13.93 -6.40 -5.80
N THR A 24 13.63 -7.64 -6.16
CA THR A 24 13.90 -8.16 -7.50
C THR A 24 12.91 -7.58 -8.52
N ARG A 25 13.26 -7.55 -9.80
CA ARG A 25 12.31 -7.20 -10.88
C ARG A 25 11.00 -7.99 -10.83
N LYS A 26 11.03 -9.24 -10.32
CA LYS A 26 9.86 -10.09 -10.16
C LYS A 26 8.98 -9.64 -8.99
N SER A 27 9.57 -9.37 -7.83
CA SER A 27 8.83 -8.87 -6.66
C SER A 27 8.26 -7.47 -6.91
N GLU A 28 8.97 -6.58 -7.60
CA GLU A 28 8.45 -5.28 -8.01
C GLU A 28 7.19 -5.40 -8.89
N LYS A 29 7.23 -6.22 -9.95
CA LYS A 29 6.06 -6.43 -10.81
C LYS A 29 4.88 -6.99 -10.02
N ALA A 30 5.12 -7.89 -9.07
CA ALA A 30 4.10 -8.43 -8.20
C ALA A 30 3.55 -7.39 -7.22
N ALA A 31 4.40 -6.51 -6.68
CA ALA A 31 4.01 -5.43 -5.78
C ALA A 31 3.12 -4.42 -6.52
N VAL A 32 3.51 -3.99 -7.72
CA VAL A 32 2.69 -3.10 -8.58
C VAL A 32 1.32 -3.73 -8.88
N ARG A 33 1.27 -5.03 -9.21
CA ARG A 33 -0.01 -5.73 -9.44
C ARG A 33 -0.87 -5.77 -8.18
N THR A 34 -0.26 -5.95 -7.01
CA THR A 34 -0.96 -6.00 -5.72
C THR A 34 -1.52 -4.62 -5.35
N LEU A 35 -0.74 -3.55 -5.53
CA LEU A 35 -1.17 -2.16 -5.38
C LEU A 35 -2.35 -1.81 -6.31
N LYS A 36 -2.29 -2.23 -7.58
CA LYS A 36 -3.41 -2.05 -8.53
C LYS A 36 -4.68 -2.77 -8.08
N LYS A 37 -4.56 -3.96 -7.48
CA LYS A 37 -5.71 -4.69 -6.90
C LYS A 37 -6.30 -3.97 -5.70
N LEU A 38 -5.44 -3.50 -4.77
CA LEU A 38 -5.86 -2.70 -3.62
C LEU A 38 -6.59 -1.42 -4.06
N ARG A 39 -6.06 -0.69 -5.05
CA ARG A 39 -6.74 0.46 -5.65
C ARG A 39 -8.10 0.09 -6.24
N LYS A 40 -8.19 -1.03 -6.97
CA LYS A 40 -9.45 -1.48 -7.60
C LYS A 40 -10.55 -1.81 -6.58
N ILE A 41 -10.20 -2.23 -5.38
CA ILE A 41 -11.16 -2.48 -4.30
C ILE A 41 -11.43 -1.25 -3.42
N GLY A 42 -11.02 -0.06 -3.87
CA GLY A 42 -11.31 1.21 -3.20
C GLY A 42 -10.35 1.58 -2.07
N CYS A 43 -9.18 0.94 -1.97
CA CYS A 43 -8.18 1.36 -0.98
C CYS A 43 -7.57 2.73 -1.35
N ARG A 44 -7.38 3.57 -0.33
CA ARG A 44 -6.60 4.80 -0.37
C ARG A 44 -5.22 4.54 0.23
N PHE A 45 -4.26 5.38 -0.13
CA PHE A 45 -2.86 5.23 0.24
C PHE A 45 -2.32 6.56 0.76
N MET A 46 -1.50 6.53 1.80
CA MET A 46 -0.89 7.70 2.39
C MET A 46 0.50 7.35 2.93
N PHE A 47 1.49 8.22 2.76
CA PHE A 47 2.74 8.08 3.47
C PHE A 47 2.62 8.78 4.82
N ALA A 48 3.03 8.10 5.88
CA ALA A 48 3.11 8.64 7.22
C ALA A 48 4.55 8.50 7.72
N GLU A 49 5.11 9.60 8.20
CA GLU A 49 6.40 9.60 8.88
C GLU A 49 6.18 9.44 10.39
N SER A 50 7.01 8.63 11.02
CA SER A 50 7.09 8.47 12.46
C SER A 50 8.56 8.57 12.87
N GLY A 51 8.84 8.81 14.16
CA GLY A 51 10.21 8.86 14.69
C GLY A 51 11.03 7.59 14.45
N ILE A 52 10.38 6.49 14.05
CA ILE A 52 10.99 5.20 13.72
C ILE A 52 11.09 4.91 12.20
N GLY A 53 10.64 5.82 11.34
CA GLY A 53 10.73 5.69 9.88
C GLY A 53 9.46 6.08 9.11
N VAL A 54 9.48 5.82 7.80
CA VAL A 54 8.36 6.11 6.88
C VAL A 54 7.52 4.86 6.66
N PHE A 55 6.20 5.01 6.66
CA PHE A 55 5.24 3.93 6.47
C PHE A 55 4.25 4.26 5.36
N LEU A 56 3.86 3.25 4.60
CA LEU A 56 2.73 3.31 3.69
C LEU A 56 1.47 2.84 4.42
N TRP A 57 0.55 3.77 4.64
CA TRP A 57 -0.80 3.49 5.13
C TRP A 57 -1.70 3.10 3.97
N ILE A 58 -2.42 2.01 4.14
CA ILE A 58 -3.39 1.45 3.21
C ILE A 58 -4.74 1.47 3.93
N ILE A 59 -5.63 2.32 3.45
CA ILE A 59 -6.90 2.66 4.11
C ILE A 59 -8.04 2.10 3.28
N LYS A 60 -8.80 1.15 3.84
CA LYS A 60 -9.99 0.60 3.20
C LYS A 60 -11.26 1.16 3.86
N PRO A 61 -12.06 1.96 3.15
CA PRO A 61 -13.38 2.34 3.66
C PRO A 61 -14.30 1.12 3.71
N THR A 62 -15.07 1.01 4.78
CA THR A 62 -16.10 -0.01 5.00
C THR A 62 -17.41 0.68 5.39
N GLY A 63 -18.53 -0.05 5.33
CA GLY A 63 -19.86 0.53 5.63
C GLY A 63 -20.02 1.08 7.05
N GLY A 64 -19.07 0.83 7.96
CA GLY A 64 -19.08 1.31 9.35
C GLY A 64 -17.82 2.06 9.77
N GLY A 65 -16.95 2.47 8.84
CA GLY A 65 -15.73 3.21 9.16
C GLY A 65 -14.59 2.92 8.20
N GLU A 66 -13.37 2.86 8.73
CA GLU A 66 -12.15 2.65 7.93
C GLU A 66 -11.27 1.59 8.59
N VAL A 67 -10.73 0.68 7.77
CA VAL A 67 -9.69 -0.26 8.20
C VAL A 67 -8.35 0.28 7.74
N HIS A 68 -7.44 0.43 8.69
CA HIS A 68 -6.10 0.96 8.47
C HIS A 68 -5.07 -0.14 8.62
N ARG A 69 -4.15 -0.21 7.65
CA ARG A 69 -2.96 -1.07 7.71
C ARG A 69 -1.74 -0.28 7.28
N SER A 70 -0.65 -0.43 8.01
CA SER A 70 0.63 0.20 7.67
C SER A 70 1.66 -0.87 7.31
N ILE A 71 2.48 -0.59 6.31
CA ILE A 71 3.68 -1.36 6.01
C ILE A 71 4.89 -0.42 5.96
N PRO A 72 6.10 -0.87 6.35
CA PRO A 72 7.30 -0.07 6.20
C PRO A 72 7.48 0.38 4.74
N ALA A 73 7.83 1.65 4.56
CA ALA A 73 8.05 2.23 3.24
C ALA A 73 9.47 2.77 3.12
N SER A 74 10.18 2.29 2.09
CA SER A 74 11.42 2.90 1.61
C SER A 74 11.16 3.73 0.35
N GLY A 75 12.14 4.52 -0.09
CA GLY A 75 12.03 5.33 -1.32
C GLY A 75 11.60 4.54 -2.56
N THR A 76 11.86 3.22 -2.61
CA THR A 76 11.41 2.36 -3.71
C THR A 76 9.90 2.17 -3.76
N VAL A 77 9.20 2.26 -2.61
CA VAL A 77 7.74 2.10 -2.53
C VAL A 77 7.02 3.23 -3.26
N GLU A 78 7.55 4.46 -3.23
CA GLU A 78 7.00 5.59 -4.00
C GLU A 78 7.02 5.30 -5.51
N ASN A 79 8.13 4.76 -6.02
CA ASN A 79 8.23 4.38 -7.43
C ASN A 79 7.21 3.28 -7.80
N LEU A 80 6.99 2.31 -6.92
CA LEU A 80 5.99 1.25 -7.14
C LEU A 80 4.55 1.81 -7.18
N LEU A 81 4.22 2.76 -6.31
CA LEU A 81 2.94 3.45 -6.31
C LEU A 81 2.73 4.27 -7.59
N ARG A 82 3.75 5.01 -8.03
CA ARG A 82 3.72 5.76 -9.29
C ARG A 82 3.47 4.83 -10.49
N ARG A 83 4.17 3.69 -10.55
CA ARG A 83 3.97 2.64 -11.58
C ARG A 83 2.60 1.96 -11.49
N ALA A 84 1.99 1.95 -10.30
CA ALA A 84 0.61 1.48 -10.10
C ALA A 84 -0.44 2.53 -10.52
N GLY A 85 -0.03 3.76 -10.86
CA GLY A 85 -0.92 4.89 -11.12
C GLY A 85 -1.61 5.38 -9.85
N ILE A 86 -0.94 5.25 -8.70
CA ILE A 86 -1.42 5.74 -7.41
C ILE A 86 -0.60 6.99 -7.10
N HIS A 87 -1.28 8.13 -7.05
CA HIS A 87 -0.69 9.39 -6.62
C HIS A 87 -0.94 9.53 -5.12
N VAL A 88 0.12 9.41 -4.34
CA VAL A 88 0.06 9.55 -2.88
C VAL A 88 0.47 10.97 -2.55
N ARG A 89 -0.36 11.69 -1.78
CA ARG A 89 0.07 12.92 -1.12
C ARG A 89 0.90 12.52 0.09
N ALA A 90 2.07 13.15 0.28
CA ALA A 90 2.73 13.09 1.58
C ALA A 90 1.73 13.57 2.64
N ALA A 91 1.58 12.84 3.74
CA ALA A 91 0.88 13.42 4.88
C ALA A 91 1.71 14.63 5.31
N ASN A 92 1.19 15.84 5.08
CA ASN A 92 1.77 17.02 5.72
C ASN A 92 1.79 16.71 7.22
N SER A 93 2.98 16.73 7.80
CA SER A 93 3.19 16.68 9.24
C SER A 93 2.40 17.82 9.86
N VAL A 94 1.19 17.52 10.32
CA VAL A 94 0.40 18.46 11.13
C VAL A 94 1.05 18.44 12.51
N GLY A 95 1.86 19.47 12.80
CA GLY A 95 2.43 19.70 14.12
C GLY A 95 3.78 20.43 14.06
N ARG A 96 3.73 21.75 13.83
CA ARG A 96 4.71 22.66 14.44
C ARG A 96 4.37 22.81 15.92
#